data_AF-A0A0A2M218-F1
#
_entry.id   AF-A0A0A2M218-F1
#
_cell.length_a   1.000
_cell.length_b   1.000
_cell.length_c   1.000
_cell.angle_alpha   90.00
_cell.angle_beta   90.00
_cell.angle_gamma   90.00
#
_symmetry.space_group_name_H-M   'P 1'
#
loop_
_entity.id
_entity.type
_entity.pdbx_description
1 polymer ?
#
loop_
_entity_poly.entity_id
_entity_poly.type
_entity_poly.pdbx_seq_one_letter_code
_entity_poly.pdbx_strand_id
1 'polypeptide(L)' 'MEAIRQYIKVTGRNISITLPDDFNADEVEVIILPKNDDFYLTDEMKAELDLQLKEPATDYISAEESIAELKKKYGV' A
#
# COMPACT_ATOMS: atom_id res chain seq x y z
N MET A 1 18.97 1.52 -8.45
CA MET A 1 17.80 2.12 -7.77
C MET A 1 16.64 1.13 -7.87
N GLU A 2 15.80 1.02 -6.84
CA GLU A 2 14.58 0.19 -6.91
C GLU A 2 13.53 0.80 -7.85
N ALA A 3 12.61 -0.03 -8.35
CA ALA A 3 11.59 0.40 -9.30
C ALA A 3 10.72 1.55 -8.74
N ILE A 4 10.54 2.61 -9.53
CA ILE A 4 9.68 3.75 -9.18
C ILE A 4 8.25 3.42 -9.60
N ARG A 5 7.32 3.30 -8.64
CA ARG A 5 5.87 3.20 -8.91
C ARG A 5 5.19 4.54 -8.62
N GLN A 6 4.66 5.19 -9.65
CA GLN A 6 3.95 6.47 -9.53
C GLN A 6 2.53 6.38 -10.10
N TYR A 7 1.55 6.99 -9.43
CA TYR A 7 0.20 7.16 -9.95
C TYR A 7 0.08 8.55 -10.59
N ILE A 8 -0.08 8.59 -11.92
CA ILE A 8 -0.08 9.83 -12.70
C ILE A 8 -1.48 10.09 -13.25
N LYS A 9 -1.94 11.35 -13.12
CA LYS A 9 -3.23 11.77 -13.70
C LYS A 9 -3.07 11.95 -15.20
N VAL A 10 -4.01 11.40 -15.98
CA VAL A 10 -4.06 11.58 -17.43
C VAL A 10 -4.71 12.92 -17.77
N THR A 11 -4.08 13.71 -18.64
CA THR A 11 -4.66 14.96 -19.18
C THR A 11 -4.89 14.80 -20.68
N GLY A 12 -6.15 14.56 -21.06
CA GLY A 12 -6.51 14.21 -22.43
C GLY A 12 -5.94 12.84 -22.82
N ARG A 13 -4.94 12.81 -23.71
CA ARG A 13 -4.20 11.60 -24.13
C ARG A 13 -2.72 11.65 -23.75
N ASN A 14 -2.35 12.55 -22.85
CA ASN A 14 -0.95 12.78 -22.47
C ASN A 14 -0.71 12.44 -20.99
N ILE A 15 0.50 11.95 -20.70
CA ILE A 15 1.08 11.77 -19.36
C ILE A 15 2.46 12.43 -19.34
N SER A 16 2.88 12.96 -18.20
CA SER A 16 4.21 13.54 -17.99
C SER A 16 4.90 12.82 -16.84
N ILE A 17 6.09 12.29 -17.10
CA ILE A 17 6.94 11.59 -16.13
C ILE A 17 8.22 12.41 -16.00
N THR A 18 8.61 12.74 -14.78
CA THR A 18 9.91 13.37 -14.49
C THR A 18 10.75 12.37 -13.70
N LEU A 19 11.91 12.01 -14.24
CA LEU A 19 12.84 11.11 -13.55
C LEU A 19 13.56 11.87 -12.42
N PRO A 20 13.90 11.19 -11.31
CA PRO A 20 14.73 11.77 -10.26
C PRO A 20 16.11 12.20 -10.76
N ASP A 21 16.70 13.20 -10.11
CA ASP A 21 18.03 13.73 -10.46
C ASP A 21 19.16 12.69 -10.34
N ASP A 22 18.97 11.66 -9.52
CA ASP A 22 19.91 10.57 -9.27
C ASP A 22 19.63 9.30 -10.10
N PHE A 23 18.70 9.37 -11.08
CA PHE A 23 18.43 8.28 -12.00
C PHE A 23 19.61 8.07 -12.97
N ASN A 24 20.21 6.88 -12.97
CA ASN A 24 21.48 6.59 -13.63
C ASN A 24 21.45 5.46 -14.67
N ALA A 25 20.27 5.10 -15.18
CA ALA A 25 20.12 4.11 -16.24
C ALA A 25 19.91 4.76 -17.61
N ASP A 26 20.36 4.09 -18.66
CA ASP A 26 20.29 4.61 -20.03
C ASP A 26 18.91 4.42 -20.68
N GLU A 27 18.09 3.50 -20.17
CA GLU A 27 16.77 3.15 -20.71
C GLU A 27 15.73 2.93 -19.60
N VAL A 28 14.45 3.14 -19.94
CA VAL A 28 13.28 2.91 -19.07
C VAL A 28 12.18 2.16 -19.82
N GLU A 29 11.65 1.10 -19.21
CA GLU A 29 10.44 0.43 -19.67
C GLU A 29 9.21 1.03 -18.96
N VAL A 30 8.15 1.34 -19.72
CA VAL A 30 6.92 1.95 -19.18
C VAL A 30 5.71 1.07 -19.51
N ILE A 31 4.99 0.65 -18.48
CA ILE A 31 3.73 -0.10 -18.61
C ILE A 31 2.57 0.84 -18.23
N ILE A 32 1.66 1.08 -19.18
CA ILE A 32 0.47 1.92 -18.97
C ILE A 32 -0.75 1.02 -18.74
N LEU A 33 -1.29 1.05 -17.54
CA LEU A 33 -2.53 0.38 -17.19
C LEU A 33 -3.61 1.43 -16.89
N PRO A 34 -4.85 1.27 -17.38
CA PRO A 34 -5.94 2.11 -16.90
C PRO A 34 -6.10 1.90 -15.40
N LYS A 35 -6.30 2.99 -14.66
CA LYS A 35 -6.61 2.89 -13.24
C LYS A 35 -8.00 2.24 -13.10
N ASN A 36 -8.03 0.97 -12.73
CA ASN A 36 -9.23 0.37 -12.16
C ASN A 36 -9.25 0.75 -10.68
N ASP A 37 -10.08 1.74 -10.33
CA ASP A 37 -10.45 2.02 -8.93
C ASP A 37 -11.38 0.94 -8.35
N ASP A 38 -11.72 -0.08 -9.14
CA ASP A 38 -12.58 -1.20 -8.77
C ASP A 38 -11.89 -2.20 -7.82
N PHE A 39 -11.05 -1.72 -6.90
CA PHE A 39 -10.78 -2.50 -5.69
C PHE A 39 -11.99 -2.37 -4.77
N TYR A 40 -13.07 -3.07 -5.13
CA TYR A 40 -14.15 -3.34 -4.22
C TYR A 40 -13.69 -4.45 -3.28
N LEU A 41 -13.92 -4.29 -1.99
CA LEU A 41 -13.81 -5.39 -1.05
C LEU A 41 -14.66 -6.55 -1.58
N THR A 42 -14.04 -7.72 -1.72
CA THR A 42 -14.80 -8.94 -2.01
C THR A 42 -15.75 -9.22 -0.84
N ASP A 43 -16.79 -10.01 -1.07
CA ASP A 43 -17.72 -10.34 0.02
C ASP A 43 -17.04 -11.14 1.14
N GLU A 44 -16.00 -11.90 0.81
CA GLU A 44 -15.12 -12.55 1.79
C GLU A 44 -14.36 -11.53 2.64
N MET A 45 -13.76 -10.50 2.03
CA MET A 45 -13.08 -9.44 2.77
C MET A 45 -14.03 -8.64 3.66
N LYS A 46 -15.27 -8.40 3.20
CA LYS A 46 -16.30 -7.74 4.03
C LYS A 46 -16.70 -8.61 5.22
N ALA A 47 -16.88 -9.93 5.00
CA ALA A 47 -17.22 -10.86 6.06
C ALA A 47 -16.13 -10.92 7.15
N GLU A 48 -14.86 -10.90 6.76
CA GLU A 48 -13.72 -10.86 7.70
C GLU A 48 -13.71 -9.56 8.53
N LEU A 49 -13.97 -8.41 7.89
CA LEU A 49 -14.09 -7.14 8.60
C LEU A 49 -15.30 -7.13 9.56
N ASP A 50 -16.43 -7.73 9.16
CA ASP A 50 -17.61 -7.87 10.02
C ASP A 50 -17.37 -8.80 11.22
N LEU A 51 -16.47 -9.78 11.08
CA LEU A 51 -16.04 -10.63 12.20
C LEU A 51 -15.18 -9.83 13.17
N GLN A 52 -14.16 -9.12 12.68
CA GLN A 52 -13.29 -8.27 13.50
C GLN A 52 -14.07 -7.20 14.26
N LEU A 53 -15.11 -6.60 13.65
CA LEU A 53 -15.94 -5.59 14.30
C LEU A 53 -16.76 -6.16 15.47
N LYS A 54 -17.01 -7.47 15.48
CA LYS A 54 -17.76 -8.17 16.55
C LYS A 54 -16.84 -8.73 17.62
N GLU A 55 -15.53 -8.75 17.39
CA GLU A 55 -14.57 -9.21 18.40
C GLU A 55 -14.56 -8.24 19.58
N PRO A 56 -14.55 -8.76 20.82
CA PRO A 56 -14.56 -7.90 21.99
C PRO A 56 -13.23 -7.16 22.08
N ALA A 57 -13.29 -5.84 22.26
CA ALA A 57 -12.11 -4.98 22.39
C ALA A 57 -11.15 -5.40 23.53
N THR A 58 -11.61 -6.27 24.44
CA THR A 58 -10.81 -6.86 25.53
C THR A 58 -9.73 -7.82 25.05
N ASP A 59 -9.88 -8.38 23.84
CA ASP A 59 -8.95 -9.35 23.28
C ASP A 59 -7.80 -8.68 22.51
N TYR A 60 -7.86 -7.36 22.37
CA TYR A 60 -6.86 -6.54 21.69
C TYR A 60 -6.02 -5.77 22.71
N ILE A 61 -4.70 -5.79 22.52
CA ILE A 61 -3.78 -4.91 23.23
C ILE A 61 -3.67 -3.57 22.49
N SER A 62 -3.33 -2.52 23.22
CA SER A 62 -3.06 -1.22 22.63
C SER A 62 -1.87 -1.26 21.65
N ALA A 63 -1.79 -0.25 20.79
CA ALA A 63 -0.66 -0.12 19.87
C ALA A 63 0.67 -0.01 20.64
N GLU A 64 0.67 0.71 21.76
CA GLU A 64 1.83 0.87 22.64
C GLU A 64 2.28 -0.47 23.25
N GLU A 65 1.33 -1.28 23.72
CA GLU A 65 1.61 -2.62 24.26
C GLU A 65 2.11 -3.57 23.17
N SER A 66 1.49 -3.55 21.99
CA SER A 66 1.92 -4.35 20.84
C SER A 66 3.36 -4.04 20.44
N ILE A 67 3.70 -2.74 20.35
CA ILE A 67 5.07 -2.30 20.06
C ILE A 67 6.01 -2.79 21.17
N ALA A 68 5.65 -2.63 22.44
CA ALA A 68 6.49 -3.07 23.55
C ALA A 68 6.79 -4.58 23.53
N GLU A 69 5.80 -5.41 23.21
CA GLU A 69 5.99 -6.86 23.08
C GLU A 69 6.90 -7.22 21.89
N LEU A 70 6.72 -6.56 20.75
CA LEU A 70 7.56 -6.78 19.57
C LEU A 70 9.02 -6.40 19.84
N LYS A 71 9.26 -5.26 20.50
CA LYS A 71 10.59 -4.83 20.93
C LYS A 71 11.21 -5.84 21.90
N LYS A 72 10.43 -6.33 22.87
CA LYS A 72 10.88 -7.34 23.84
C LYS A 72 11.24 -8.67 23.17
N LYS A 73 10.49 -9.09 22.15
CA LYS A 73 10.66 -10.39 21.49
C LYS A 73 11.78 -10.39 20.44
N TYR A 74 11.94 -9.29 19.71
CA TYR A 74 12.85 -9.20 18.56
C TYR A 74 14.02 -8.22 18.74
N GLY A 75 14.06 -7.47 19.85
CA GLY A 75 15.15 -6.56 20.17
C GLY A 75 15.22 -5.32 19.27
N VAL A 76 14.10 -4.94 18.64
CA VAL A 76 13.95 -3.70 17.85
C VAL A 76 13.55 -2.50 18.70
#